data_AF-A0A946H7H4-F1
#
_entry.id   AF-A0A946H7H4-F1
#
_cell.length_a   1.000
_cell.length_b   1.000
_cell.length_c   1.000
_cell.angle_alpha   90.00
_cell.angle_beta   90.00
_cell.angle_gamma   90.00
#
_symmetry.space_group_name_H-M   'P 1'
#
loop_
_entity.id
_entity.type
_entity.pdbx_description
1 polymer ?
#
loop_
_entity_poly.entity_id
_entity_poly.type
_entity_poly.pdbx_seq_one_letter_code
_entity_poly.pdbx_strand_id
1 'polypeptide(L)'
;MSRIVVGLSGGVDSSVTAHLLKEQGHDVIGIFMRNWHDDGVILDDECPWVEDSNDALLVAEKLDIPFQVIDLSKEYKERIVDYMFREYKIGRTPNPDVLCNREIKFDLFLKAALELGADYVATGHYCRKEVIEIDGATTYRLLAGKDPSKDQSYFLCQVNQEQLARALFPIGELLKSEVREIARKADLTTAEKKDSQGLCFIGKVRLPDFLQQQLAPKEGDVIEIPDTHHIFNKRPEDPLISAQQYAYLKDYGIAIGKHQGAHYFTIGQRKGLGIGGATLPLFVIGTDVDSNTIFVGKGE
;
A
#
# COMPACT_ATOMS: atom_id res chain seq x y z
N MET A 1 -20.17 -1.08 -25.85
CA MET A 1 -18.71 -1.21 -26.05
C MET A 1 -18.09 0.08 -25.56
N SER A 2 -17.15 0.00 -24.63
CA SER A 2 -16.53 1.18 -23.98
C SER A 2 -15.01 1.07 -24.14
N ARG A 3 -14.32 2.21 -24.18
CA ARG A 3 -12.85 2.24 -24.13
C ARG A 3 -12.39 2.18 -22.69
N ILE A 4 -11.54 1.21 -22.36
CA ILE A 4 -11.08 0.96 -21.00
C ILE A 4 -9.56 0.91 -20.99
N VAL A 5 -8.96 1.74 -20.14
CA VAL A 5 -7.52 1.72 -19.90
C VAL A 5 -7.23 0.88 -18.66
N VAL A 6 -6.40 -0.15 -18.81
CA VAL A 6 -6.02 -1.07 -17.74
C VAL A 6 -4.63 -0.70 -17.25
N GLY A 7 -4.49 -0.49 -15.93
CA GLY A 7 -3.19 -0.38 -15.30
C GLY A 7 -2.49 -1.74 -15.26
N LEU A 8 -1.58 -1.99 -16.20
CA LEU A 8 -0.78 -3.21 -16.27
C LEU A 8 0.47 -3.04 -15.42
N SER A 9 0.59 -3.84 -14.36
CA SER A 9 1.71 -3.78 -13.41
C SER A 9 2.80 -4.83 -13.68
N GLY A 10 2.62 -5.67 -14.70
CA GLY A 10 3.42 -6.87 -14.91
C GLY A 10 3.05 -8.04 -13.98
N GLY A 11 2.00 -7.90 -13.17
CA GLY A 11 1.46 -8.95 -12.31
C GLY A 11 0.23 -9.65 -12.92
N VAL A 12 0.00 -10.90 -12.50
CA VAL A 12 -1.10 -11.77 -13.00
C VAL A 12 -2.48 -11.14 -12.87
N ASP A 13 -2.71 -10.36 -11.81
CA ASP A 13 -4.01 -9.76 -11.50
C ASP A 13 -4.41 -8.71 -12.53
N SER A 14 -3.47 -7.85 -12.92
CA SER A 14 -3.69 -6.87 -13.99
C SER A 14 -3.78 -7.52 -15.37
N SER A 15 -3.05 -8.62 -15.61
CA SER A 15 -3.10 -9.36 -16.87
C SER A 15 -4.47 -9.99 -17.11
N VAL A 16 -5.01 -10.66 -16.08
CA VAL A 16 -6.35 -11.27 -16.14
C VAL A 16 -7.43 -10.20 -16.22
N THR A 17 -7.23 -9.06 -15.55
CA THR A 17 -8.12 -7.89 -15.70
C THR A 17 -8.25 -7.45 -17.15
N ALA A 18 -7.12 -7.28 -17.86
CA ALA A 18 -7.13 -6.91 -19.27
C ALA A 18 -7.75 -8.00 -20.16
N HIS A 19 -7.42 -9.26 -19.90
CA HIS A 19 -7.97 -10.41 -20.63
C HIS A 19 -9.50 -10.47 -20.53
N LEU A 20 -10.06 -10.39 -19.32
CA LEU A 20 -11.51 -10.45 -19.09
C LEU A 20 -12.25 -9.31 -19.80
N LEU A 21 -11.68 -8.09 -19.79
CA LEU A 21 -12.29 -6.94 -20.46
C LEU A 21 -12.23 -7.07 -21.99
N LYS A 22 -11.15 -7.63 -22.52
CA LYS A 22 -11.02 -7.94 -23.95
C LYS A 22 -12.03 -9.02 -24.37
N GLU A 23 -12.21 -10.09 -23.59
CA GLU A 23 -13.20 -11.14 -23.85
C GLU A 23 -14.64 -10.61 -23.80
N GLN A 24 -14.92 -9.63 -22.94
CA GLN A 24 -16.21 -8.92 -22.89
C GLN A 24 -16.43 -8.01 -24.12
N GLY A 25 -15.45 -7.90 -25.01
CA GLY A 25 -15.55 -7.13 -26.25
C GLY A 25 -15.32 -5.64 -26.07
N HIS A 26 -14.62 -5.19 -25.02
CA HIS A 26 -14.25 -3.78 -24.85
C HIS A 26 -13.04 -3.39 -25.70
N ASP A 27 -12.91 -2.08 -25.98
CA ASP A 27 -11.69 -1.51 -26.55
C ASP A 27 -10.70 -1.27 -25.41
N VAL A 28 -9.70 -2.16 -25.28
CA VAL A 28 -8.79 -2.20 -24.13
C VAL A 28 -7.43 -1.65 -24.50
N ILE A 29 -6.89 -0.75 -23.66
CA ILE A 29 -5.53 -0.21 -23.77
C ILE A 29 -4.79 -0.52 -22.47
N GLY A 30 -3.58 -1.06 -22.55
CA GLY A 30 -2.71 -1.28 -21.39
C GLY A 30 -1.80 -0.08 -21.14
N ILE A 31 -1.69 0.34 -19.87
CA ILE A 31 -0.68 1.32 -19.45
C ILE A 31 0.13 0.78 -18.28
N PHE A 32 1.44 0.87 -18.39
CA PHE A 32 2.37 0.67 -17.29
C PHE A 32 2.78 2.02 -16.69
N MET A 33 2.69 2.15 -15.37
CA MET A 33 3.07 3.35 -14.64
C MET A 33 4.47 3.20 -14.06
N ARG A 34 5.43 3.97 -14.58
CA ARG A 34 6.74 4.10 -13.97
C ARG A 34 6.66 5.13 -12.85
N ASN A 35 6.47 4.64 -11.63
CA ASN A 35 6.22 5.47 -10.44
C ASN A 35 7.47 5.85 -9.65
N TRP A 36 8.58 5.12 -9.78
CA TRP A 36 9.80 5.43 -9.04
C TRP A 36 11.01 4.86 -9.77
N HIS A 37 12.06 5.67 -9.88
CA HIS A 37 13.42 5.22 -10.13
C HIS A 37 14.31 6.00 -9.16
N ASP A 38 15.27 5.32 -8.54
CA ASP A 38 16.27 6.01 -7.73
C ASP A 38 17.28 6.64 -8.68
N ASP A 39 17.46 7.96 -8.61
CA ASP A 39 18.53 8.68 -9.33
C ASP A 39 19.88 8.55 -8.61
N GLY A 40 19.90 7.96 -7.40
CA GLY A 40 21.12 7.59 -6.69
C GLY A 40 21.77 6.37 -7.34
N VAL A 41 23.11 6.35 -7.37
CA VAL A 41 23.92 5.21 -7.85
C VAL A 41 23.65 3.99 -6.96
N ILE A 42 22.55 3.27 -7.23
CA ILE A 42 22.33 1.94 -6.67
C ILE A 42 23.32 1.03 -7.39
N LEU A 43 24.26 0.49 -6.62
CA LEU A 43 25.27 -0.50 -7.00
C LEU A 43 24.70 -1.89 -7.37
N ASP A 44 23.40 -1.97 -7.69
CA ASP A 44 22.69 -3.22 -7.98
C ASP A 44 22.09 -3.12 -9.39
N ASP A 45 22.66 -3.92 -10.30
CA ASP A 45 22.47 -3.93 -11.77
C ASP A 45 21.05 -4.33 -12.26
N GLU A 46 20.03 -4.34 -11.39
CA GLU A 46 18.67 -4.75 -11.76
C GLU A 46 17.65 -3.69 -11.37
N CYS A 47 17.20 -2.90 -12.35
CA CYS A 47 16.13 -1.95 -12.15
C CYS A 47 14.77 -2.70 -12.19
N PRO A 48 14.09 -2.93 -11.05
CA PRO A 48 13.01 -3.93 -10.99
C PRO A 48 11.80 -3.60 -11.89
N TRP A 49 11.58 -2.31 -12.18
CA TRP A 49 10.48 -1.88 -13.04
C TRP A 49 10.66 -2.29 -14.50
N VAL A 50 11.90 -2.56 -14.96
CA VAL A 50 12.16 -2.98 -16.34
C VAL A 50 11.58 -4.37 -16.59
N GLU A 51 11.79 -5.31 -15.66
CA GLU A 51 11.22 -6.65 -15.74
C GLU A 51 9.68 -6.60 -15.70
N ASP A 52 9.12 -5.85 -14.76
CA ASP A 52 7.66 -5.69 -14.64
C ASP A 52 7.04 -5.02 -15.87
N SER A 53 7.72 -4.02 -16.46
CA SER A 53 7.28 -3.37 -17.70
C SER A 53 7.35 -4.32 -18.90
N ASN A 54 8.38 -5.16 -18.97
CA ASN A 54 8.51 -6.16 -20.04
C ASN A 54 7.42 -7.22 -19.93
N ASP A 55 7.11 -7.70 -18.72
CA ASP A 55 5.98 -8.62 -18.50
C ASP A 55 4.64 -8.00 -18.90
N ALA A 56 4.44 -6.71 -18.58
CA ALA A 56 3.24 -5.98 -18.99
C ALA A 56 3.14 -5.85 -20.52
N LEU A 57 4.25 -5.59 -21.21
CA LEU A 57 4.32 -5.55 -22.67
C LEU A 57 3.97 -6.91 -23.28
N LEU A 58 4.59 -8.00 -22.81
CA LEU A 58 4.33 -9.35 -23.31
C LEU A 58 2.86 -9.76 -23.15
N VAL A 59 2.23 -9.37 -22.03
CA VAL A 59 0.79 -9.57 -21.82
C VAL A 59 -0.02 -8.76 -22.83
N ALA A 60 0.33 -7.50 -23.07
CA ALA A 60 -0.37 -6.67 -24.03
C ALA A 60 -0.26 -7.21 -25.47
N GLU A 61 0.93 -7.66 -25.88
CA GLU A 61 1.15 -8.32 -27.17
C GLU A 61 0.33 -9.61 -27.30
N LYS A 62 0.33 -10.45 -26.26
CA LYS A 62 -0.46 -11.69 -26.22
C LYS A 62 -1.96 -11.45 -26.38
N LEU A 63 -2.46 -10.36 -25.79
CA LEU A 63 -3.88 -9.98 -25.84
C LEU A 63 -4.26 -9.12 -27.06
N ASP A 64 -3.29 -8.77 -27.90
CA ASP A 64 -3.45 -7.86 -29.04
C ASP A 64 -4.16 -6.56 -28.61
N ILE A 65 -3.56 -5.86 -27.64
CA ILE A 65 -4.01 -4.57 -27.13
C ILE A 65 -2.89 -3.52 -27.23
N PRO A 66 -3.20 -2.24 -27.50
CA PRO A 66 -2.20 -1.17 -27.43
C PRO A 66 -1.58 -1.07 -26.04
N PHE A 67 -0.28 -0.77 -25.99
CA PHE A 67 0.47 -0.64 -24.75
C PHE A 67 1.26 0.67 -24.71
N GLN A 68 1.26 1.33 -23.56
CA GLN A 68 2.05 2.54 -23.32
C GLN A 68 2.69 2.52 -21.94
N VAL A 69 3.82 3.20 -21.82
CA VAL A 69 4.48 3.46 -20.53
C VAL A 69 4.36 4.95 -20.26
N ILE A 70 3.88 5.29 -19.05
CA ILE A 70 3.85 6.67 -18.57
C ILE A 70 4.77 6.83 -17.38
N ASP A 71 5.47 7.95 -17.32
CA ASP A 71 6.32 8.31 -16.20
C ASP A 71 5.54 9.21 -15.24
N LEU A 72 5.38 8.73 -14.00
CA LEU A 72 4.73 9.44 -12.90
C LEU A 72 5.69 9.61 -11.72
N SER A 73 6.99 9.41 -11.93
CA SER A 73 8.01 9.40 -10.88
C SER A 73 8.07 10.68 -10.07
N LYS A 74 7.97 11.83 -10.73
CA LYS A 74 8.01 13.15 -10.09
C LYS A 74 6.82 13.33 -9.14
N GLU A 75 5.61 13.11 -9.63
CA GLU A 75 4.39 13.26 -8.84
C GLU A 75 4.31 12.22 -7.73
N TYR A 76 4.77 11.00 -8.00
CA TYR A 76 4.86 9.94 -6.99
C TYR A 76 5.81 10.33 -5.85
N LYS A 77 6.98 10.88 -6.18
CA LYS A 77 7.92 11.39 -5.19
C LYS A 77 7.26 12.43 -4.30
N GLU A 78 6.68 13.45 -4.91
CA GLU A 78 6.10 14.60 -4.19
C GLU A 78 4.90 14.19 -3.32
N ARG A 79 4.00 13.36 -3.86
CA ARG A 79 2.73 13.00 -3.22
C ARG A 79 2.84 11.83 -2.26
N ILE A 80 3.71 10.85 -2.53
CA ILE A 80 3.79 9.60 -1.77
C ILE A 80 5.06 9.54 -0.93
N VAL A 81 6.23 9.68 -1.56
CA VAL A 81 7.52 9.48 -0.87
C VAL A 81 7.80 10.61 0.12
N ASP A 82 7.69 11.87 -0.31
CA ASP A 82 7.93 13.01 0.55
C ASP A 82 6.88 13.08 1.68
N TYR A 83 5.63 12.65 1.41
CA TYR A 83 4.60 12.47 2.46
C TYR A 83 5.02 11.42 3.48
N MET A 84 5.49 10.27 3.03
CA MET A 84 5.94 9.19 3.91
C MET A 84 7.05 9.68 4.83
N PHE A 85 8.07 10.36 4.29
CA PHE A 85 9.15 10.94 5.10
C PHE A 85 8.65 11.96 6.12
N ARG A 86 7.70 12.83 5.75
CA ARG A 86 7.10 13.80 6.68
C ARG A 86 6.38 13.10 7.84
N GLU A 87 5.57 12.07 7.57
CA GLU A 87 4.82 11.37 8.61
C GLU A 87 5.75 10.60 9.56
N TYR A 88 6.77 9.90 9.04
CA TYR A 88 7.78 9.26 9.89
C TYR A 88 8.55 10.27 10.73
N LYS A 89 8.92 11.42 10.16
CA LYS A 89 9.63 12.49 10.89
C LYS A 89 8.86 12.96 12.13
N ILE A 90 7.53 12.94 12.09
CA ILE A 90 6.66 13.32 13.22
C ILE A 90 6.17 12.12 14.04
N GLY A 91 6.79 10.94 13.87
CA GLY A 91 6.54 9.77 14.70
C GLY A 91 5.30 8.95 14.33
N ARG A 92 4.71 9.18 13.15
CA ARG A 92 3.55 8.43 12.66
C ARG A 92 4.02 7.34 11.70
N THR A 93 3.26 6.25 11.63
CA THR A 93 3.43 5.20 10.62
C THR A 93 2.40 5.39 9.51
N PRO A 94 2.76 6.02 8.37
CA PRO A 94 1.84 6.21 7.25
C PRO A 94 1.58 4.90 6.49
N ASN A 95 0.44 4.85 5.79
CA ASN A 95 0.17 3.84 4.79
C ASN A 95 0.25 4.47 3.37
N PRO A 96 1.40 4.36 2.67
CA PRO A 96 1.58 4.98 1.38
C PRO A 96 0.76 4.32 0.26
N ASP A 97 0.31 3.07 0.42
CA ASP A 97 -0.49 2.38 -0.60
C ASP A 97 -1.92 2.92 -0.68
N VAL A 98 -2.52 3.27 0.48
CA VAL A 98 -3.81 3.98 0.52
C VAL A 98 -3.72 5.29 -0.26
N LEU A 99 -2.65 6.05 -0.04
CA LEU A 99 -2.45 7.32 -0.71
C LEU A 99 -2.12 7.15 -2.20
N CYS A 100 -1.32 6.15 -2.56
CA CYS A 100 -1.00 5.81 -3.94
C CYS A 100 -2.25 5.51 -4.77
N ASN A 101 -3.21 4.75 -4.22
CA ASN A 101 -4.46 4.51 -4.91
C ASN A 101 -5.22 5.83 -5.16
N ARG A 102 -5.38 6.67 -4.14
CA ARG A 102 -6.12 7.94 -4.25
C ARG A 102 -5.44 8.95 -5.18
N GLU A 103 -4.13 9.14 -5.05
CA GLU A 103 -3.38 10.25 -5.66
C GLU A 103 -2.71 9.89 -6.98
N ILE A 104 -2.45 8.61 -7.23
CA ILE A 104 -1.72 8.15 -8.43
C ILE A 104 -2.66 7.34 -9.31
N LYS A 105 -3.16 6.19 -8.81
CA LYS A 105 -3.94 5.26 -9.65
C LYS A 105 -5.34 5.81 -10.01
N PHE A 106 -6.00 6.49 -9.10
CA PHE A 106 -7.34 7.02 -9.35
C PHE A 106 -7.38 8.54 -9.55
N ASP A 107 -6.22 9.20 -9.61
CA ASP A 107 -6.12 10.61 -10.02
C ASP A 107 -5.29 10.76 -11.30
N LEU A 108 -3.95 10.63 -11.22
CA LEU A 108 -3.06 10.85 -12.37
C LEU A 108 -3.25 9.84 -13.49
N PHE A 109 -3.34 8.55 -13.15
CA PHE A 109 -3.60 7.49 -14.13
C PHE A 109 -4.99 7.62 -14.76
N LEU A 110 -6.00 7.98 -13.96
CA LEU A 110 -7.34 8.28 -14.48
C LEU A 110 -7.30 9.45 -15.46
N LYS A 111 -6.62 10.55 -15.13
CA LYS A 111 -6.47 11.70 -16.03
C LYS A 111 -5.78 11.32 -17.35
N ALA A 112 -4.66 10.60 -17.27
CA ALA A 112 -3.95 10.10 -18.46
C ALA A 112 -4.84 9.19 -19.32
N ALA A 113 -5.65 8.33 -18.70
CA ALA A 113 -6.59 7.48 -19.41
C ALA A 113 -7.70 8.29 -20.11
N LEU A 114 -8.24 9.32 -19.46
CA LEU A 114 -9.27 10.19 -20.04
C LEU A 114 -8.73 10.97 -21.25
N GLU A 115 -7.46 11.40 -21.22
CA GLU A 115 -6.80 12.05 -22.36
C GLU A 115 -6.65 11.12 -23.58
N LEU A 116 -6.57 9.80 -23.36
CA LEU A 116 -6.61 8.78 -24.41
C LEU A 116 -8.03 8.43 -24.88
N GLY A 117 -9.04 9.14 -24.37
CA GLY A 117 -10.45 8.95 -24.70
C GLY A 117 -11.08 7.74 -24.01
N ALA A 118 -10.54 7.31 -22.86
CA ALA A 118 -11.13 6.22 -22.09
C ALA A 118 -12.45 6.64 -21.42
N ASP A 119 -13.40 5.71 -21.36
CA ASP A 119 -14.62 5.87 -20.58
C ASP A 119 -14.39 5.48 -19.11
N TYR A 120 -13.49 4.53 -18.88
CA TYR A 120 -13.19 3.92 -17.58
C TYR A 120 -11.71 3.54 -17.46
N VAL A 121 -11.25 3.44 -16.21
CA VAL A 121 -10.00 2.77 -15.86
C VAL A 121 -10.27 1.46 -15.14
N ALA A 122 -9.45 0.45 -15.41
CA ALA A 122 -9.51 -0.83 -14.72
C ALA A 122 -8.19 -1.17 -14.04
N THR A 123 -8.28 -1.85 -12.90
CA THR A 123 -7.12 -2.28 -12.13
C THR A 123 -7.32 -3.70 -11.62
N GLY A 124 -6.22 -4.41 -11.39
CA GLY A 124 -6.23 -5.75 -10.78
C GLY A 124 -6.43 -5.72 -9.27
N HIS A 125 -7.32 -4.86 -8.74
CA HIS A 125 -7.63 -4.87 -7.31
C HIS A 125 -8.74 -5.87 -6.98
N TYR A 126 -8.56 -6.61 -5.88
CA TYR A 126 -9.56 -7.50 -5.30
C TYR A 126 -10.57 -6.70 -4.47
N CYS A 127 -11.39 -5.92 -5.14
CA CYS A 127 -12.52 -5.20 -4.55
C CYS A 127 -13.65 -5.12 -5.57
N ARG A 128 -14.84 -4.75 -5.13
CA ARG A 128 -16.02 -4.69 -6.00
C ARG A 128 -16.63 -3.30 -5.96
N LYS A 129 -17.38 -2.98 -7.01
CA LYS A 129 -18.14 -1.73 -7.11
C LYS A 129 -19.60 -2.07 -7.35
N GLU A 130 -20.47 -1.41 -6.60
CA GLU A 130 -21.91 -1.47 -6.81
C GLU A 130 -22.46 -0.08 -7.06
N VAL A 131 -23.49 0.00 -7.89
CA VAL A 131 -24.19 1.24 -8.20
C VAL A 131 -25.58 1.14 -7.61
N ILE A 132 -25.93 2.09 -6.74
CA ILE A 132 -27.25 2.19 -6.13
C ILE A 132 -27.79 3.60 -6.30
N GLU A 133 -29.10 3.76 -6.15
CA GLU A 133 -29.73 5.08 -6.03
C GLU A 133 -30.00 5.38 -4.56
N ILE A 134 -29.51 6.52 -4.07
CA ILE A 134 -29.83 7.06 -2.75
C ILE A 134 -30.39 8.46 -2.96
N ASP A 135 -31.59 8.72 -2.45
CA ASP A 135 -32.26 10.04 -2.55
C ASP A 135 -32.34 10.60 -3.99
N GLY A 136 -32.51 9.71 -4.99
CA GLY A 136 -32.56 10.06 -6.41
C GLY A 136 -31.21 10.38 -7.05
N ALA A 137 -30.11 10.19 -6.33
CA ALA A 137 -28.74 10.34 -6.84
C ALA A 137 -28.04 8.98 -6.98
N THR A 138 -27.35 8.79 -8.11
CA THR A 138 -26.48 7.62 -8.31
C THR A 138 -25.32 7.67 -7.34
N THR A 139 -25.18 6.62 -6.54
CA THR A 139 -24.11 6.44 -5.55
C THR A 139 -23.32 5.17 -5.89
N TYR A 140 -21.99 5.29 -5.87
CA TYR A 140 -21.07 4.20 -6.10
C TYR A 140 -20.55 3.68 -4.75
N ARG A 141 -20.81 2.41 -4.44
CA ARG A 141 -20.31 1.74 -3.22
C ARG A 141 -19.08 0.92 -3.54
N LEU A 142 -18.03 1.14 -2.76
CA LEU A 142 -16.88 0.23 -2.70
C LEU A 142 -17.25 -0.95 -1.80
N LEU A 143 -17.14 -2.16 -2.34
CA LEU A 143 -17.44 -3.40 -1.65
C LEU A 143 -16.17 -4.24 -1.50
N ALA A 144 -16.12 -5.06 -0.47
CA ALA A 144 -15.06 -6.06 -0.30
C ALA A 144 -15.03 -7.04 -1.48
N GLY A 145 -13.82 -7.45 -1.88
CA GLY A 145 -13.60 -8.53 -2.84
C GLY A 145 -14.25 -9.84 -2.37
N LYS A 146 -14.61 -10.70 -3.33
CA LYS A 146 -15.23 -11.99 -3.01
C LYS A 146 -14.26 -12.96 -2.31
N ASP A 147 -12.96 -12.83 -2.57
CA ASP A 147 -11.90 -13.53 -1.85
C ASP A 147 -11.54 -12.78 -0.55
N PRO A 148 -11.95 -13.25 0.63
CA PRO A 148 -11.70 -12.53 1.88
C PRO A 148 -10.21 -12.49 2.24
N SER A 149 -9.40 -13.42 1.73
CA SER A 149 -7.96 -13.49 2.01
C SER A 149 -7.14 -12.50 1.16
N LYS A 150 -7.77 -11.94 0.12
CA LYS A 150 -7.14 -11.04 -0.84
C LYS A 150 -7.86 -9.70 -0.96
N ASP A 151 -8.96 -9.47 -0.24
CA ASP A 151 -9.69 -8.21 -0.28
C ASP A 151 -8.75 -7.00 -0.12
N GLN A 152 -8.88 -6.07 -1.05
CA GLN A 152 -8.08 -4.85 -1.12
C GLN A 152 -8.93 -3.59 -0.93
N SER A 153 -10.21 -3.72 -0.56
CA SER A 153 -11.10 -2.58 -0.31
C SER A 153 -10.53 -1.60 0.73
N TYR A 154 -9.79 -2.12 1.73
CA TYR A 154 -9.06 -1.30 2.71
C TYR A 154 -8.12 -0.28 2.06
N PHE A 155 -7.36 -0.67 1.03
CA PHE A 155 -6.42 0.22 0.36
C PHE A 155 -7.10 1.26 -0.55
N LEU A 156 -8.39 1.08 -0.84
CA LEU A 156 -9.19 1.99 -1.66
C LEU A 156 -10.17 2.82 -0.80
N CYS A 157 -10.06 2.76 0.53
CA CYS A 157 -11.02 3.42 1.44
C CYS A 157 -11.09 4.95 1.31
N GLN A 158 -10.12 5.59 0.65
CA GLN A 158 -10.11 7.04 0.40
C GLN A 158 -10.46 7.43 -1.04
N VAL A 159 -10.85 6.47 -1.89
CA VAL A 159 -11.31 6.76 -3.26
C VAL A 159 -12.68 7.43 -3.19
N ASN A 160 -12.84 8.56 -3.88
CA ASN A 160 -14.07 9.35 -3.85
C ASN A 160 -15.09 8.87 -4.91
N GLN A 161 -16.29 9.48 -4.94
CA GLN A 161 -17.36 9.09 -5.87
C GLN A 161 -17.02 9.32 -7.34
N GLU A 162 -16.33 10.41 -7.68
CA GLU A 162 -15.93 10.71 -9.06
C GLU A 162 -14.94 9.67 -9.58
N GLN A 163 -13.94 9.34 -8.76
CA GLN A 163 -12.95 8.32 -9.05
C GLN A 163 -13.58 6.94 -9.18
N LEU A 164 -14.45 6.56 -8.24
CA LEU A 164 -15.11 5.26 -8.21
C LEU A 164 -16.11 5.10 -9.38
N ALA A 165 -16.77 6.18 -9.81
CA ALA A 165 -17.65 6.17 -10.97
C ALA A 165 -16.94 5.62 -12.21
N ARG A 166 -15.67 6.02 -12.41
CA ARG A 166 -14.83 5.68 -13.55
C ARG A 166 -13.96 4.43 -13.35
N ALA A 167 -13.97 3.81 -12.17
CA ALA A 167 -13.14 2.64 -11.85
C ALA A 167 -13.87 1.31 -12.14
N LEU A 168 -13.13 0.31 -12.63
CA LEU A 168 -13.59 -1.07 -12.83
C LEU A 168 -12.64 -2.05 -12.12
N PHE A 169 -13.23 -3.11 -11.54
CA PHE A 169 -12.51 -4.15 -10.80
C PHE A 169 -12.93 -5.56 -11.26
N PRO A 170 -12.58 -5.99 -12.48
CA PRO A 170 -13.10 -7.22 -13.07
C PRO A 170 -12.79 -8.49 -12.26
N ILE A 171 -11.67 -8.52 -11.54
CA ILE A 171 -11.28 -9.68 -10.73
C ILE A 171 -11.88 -9.68 -9.32
N GLY A 172 -12.58 -8.62 -8.91
CA GLY A 172 -13.18 -8.51 -7.58
C GLY A 172 -14.21 -9.59 -7.26
N GLU A 173 -14.80 -10.20 -8.29
CA GLU A 173 -15.78 -11.28 -8.21
C GLU A 173 -15.15 -12.69 -8.18
N LEU A 174 -13.82 -12.78 -8.23
CA LEU A 174 -13.08 -14.03 -8.37
C LEU A 174 -12.23 -14.30 -7.14
N LEU A 175 -12.00 -15.58 -6.89
CA LEU A 175 -10.95 -16.06 -6.00
C LEU A 175 -9.59 -15.95 -6.69
N LYS A 176 -8.52 -15.75 -5.90
CA LYS A 176 -7.15 -15.71 -6.46
C LYS A 176 -6.78 -16.97 -7.24
N SER A 177 -7.28 -18.13 -6.81
CA SER A 177 -7.10 -19.40 -7.52
C SER A 177 -7.75 -19.39 -8.90
N GLU A 178 -8.96 -18.81 -9.02
CA GLU A 178 -9.67 -18.67 -10.28
C GLU A 178 -8.94 -17.70 -11.22
N VAL A 179 -8.41 -16.59 -10.70
CA VAL A 179 -7.58 -15.65 -11.47
C VAL A 179 -6.35 -16.37 -12.06
N ARG A 180 -5.63 -17.17 -11.26
CA ARG A 180 -4.49 -17.95 -11.77
C ARG A 180 -4.89 -19.02 -12.78
N GLU A 181 -6.04 -19.67 -12.60
CA GLU A 181 -6.57 -20.63 -13.57
C GLU A 181 -6.89 -19.96 -14.91
N ILE A 182 -7.53 -18.78 -14.89
CA ILE A 182 -7.80 -17.99 -16.11
C ILE A 182 -6.50 -17.62 -16.79
N ALA A 183 -5.50 -17.13 -16.04
CA ALA A 183 -4.19 -16.79 -16.59
C ALA A 183 -3.51 -17.99 -17.27
N ARG A 184 -3.58 -19.19 -16.68
CA ARG A 184 -3.06 -20.43 -17.29
C ARG A 184 -3.81 -20.82 -18.55
N LYS A 185 -5.15 -20.77 -18.54
CA LYS A 185 -5.98 -21.10 -19.72
C LYS A 185 -5.75 -20.14 -20.88
N ALA A 186 -5.55 -18.86 -20.57
CA ALA A 186 -5.25 -17.81 -21.54
C ALA A 186 -3.75 -17.79 -21.95
N ASP A 187 -2.94 -18.70 -21.41
CA ASP A 187 -1.50 -18.82 -21.71
C ASP A 187 -0.76 -17.49 -21.52
N LEU A 188 -1.07 -16.79 -20.43
CA LEU A 188 -0.43 -15.52 -20.06
C LEU A 188 0.92 -15.78 -19.39
N THR A 189 1.96 -15.06 -19.82
CA THR A 189 3.33 -15.19 -19.27
C THR A 189 3.40 -14.98 -17.76
N THR A 190 2.51 -14.15 -17.22
CA THR A 190 2.44 -13.83 -15.78
C THR A 190 1.73 -14.89 -14.92
N ALA A 191 1.21 -15.99 -15.48
CA ALA A 191 0.35 -16.95 -14.76
C ALA A 191 0.99 -17.53 -13.49
N GLU A 192 2.29 -17.84 -13.56
CA GLU A 192 3.07 -18.41 -12.45
C GLU A 192 3.86 -17.36 -11.65
N LYS A 193 3.74 -16.07 -12.01
CA LYS A 193 4.46 -14.99 -11.32
C LYS A 193 3.95 -14.87 -9.88
N LYS A 194 4.87 -14.68 -8.94
CA LYS A 194 4.54 -14.47 -7.53
C LYS A 194 3.91 -13.08 -7.33
N ASP A 195 3.01 -12.99 -6.36
CA ASP A 195 2.42 -11.70 -5.98
C ASP A 195 3.51 -10.81 -5.39
N SER A 196 3.53 -9.52 -5.77
CA SER A 196 4.44 -8.53 -5.17
C SER A 196 4.17 -8.39 -3.67
N GLN A 197 5.24 -8.29 -2.88
CA GLN A 197 5.18 -8.12 -1.43
C GLN A 197 5.93 -6.85 -1.04
N GLY A 198 5.44 -6.13 -0.03
CA GLY A 198 6.05 -4.88 0.43
C GLY A 198 5.62 -3.66 -0.38
N LEU A 199 6.27 -2.52 -0.10
CA LEU A 199 5.95 -1.24 -0.73
C LEU A 199 6.50 -1.20 -2.16
N CYS A 200 5.62 -0.86 -3.12
CA CYS A 200 5.89 -0.91 -4.56
C CYS A 200 7.20 -0.22 -4.99
N PHE A 201 7.56 0.91 -4.38
CA PHE A 201 8.74 1.71 -4.74
C PHE A 201 10.01 1.38 -3.96
N ILE A 202 9.88 0.69 -2.81
CA ILE A 202 11.04 0.32 -2.00
C ILE A 202 11.69 -0.96 -2.55
N GLY A 203 10.91 -1.80 -3.24
CA GLY A 203 11.40 -3.04 -3.85
C GLY A 203 11.97 -3.99 -2.80
N LYS A 204 13.23 -4.41 -2.98
CA LYS A 204 13.92 -5.35 -2.08
C LYS A 204 14.61 -4.66 -0.88
N VAL A 205 14.61 -3.33 -0.83
CA VAL A 205 15.27 -2.56 0.26
C VAL A 205 14.45 -2.66 1.55
N ARG A 206 15.09 -2.70 2.71
CA ARG A 206 14.36 -2.66 3.99
C ARG A 206 13.91 -1.24 4.27
N LEU A 207 12.67 -1.07 4.74
CA LEU A 207 12.11 0.24 5.05
C LEU A 207 13.00 1.10 5.98
N PRO A 208 13.60 0.58 7.07
CA PRO A 208 14.51 1.38 7.90
C PRO A 208 15.74 1.89 7.15
N ASP A 209 16.26 1.13 6.18
CA ASP A 209 17.42 1.54 5.38
C ASP A 209 17.00 2.62 4.36
N PHE A 210 15.81 2.47 3.77
CA PHE A 210 15.22 3.49 2.90
C PHE A 210 14.99 4.82 3.64
N LEU A 211 14.45 4.77 4.86
CA LEU A 211 14.18 5.96 5.65
C LEU A 211 15.46 6.71 6.06
N GLN A 212 16.57 6.01 6.23
CA GLN A 212 17.87 6.61 6.59
C GLN A 212 18.43 7.58 5.54
N GLN A 213 17.93 7.52 4.30
CA GLN A 213 18.33 8.46 3.24
C GLN A 213 17.98 9.92 3.57
N GLN A 214 16.92 10.17 4.35
CA GLN A 214 16.50 11.52 4.76
C GLN A 214 16.32 11.70 6.27
N LEU A 215 16.17 10.60 7.02
CA LEU A 215 16.01 10.63 8.47
C LEU A 215 17.28 10.07 9.10
N ALA A 216 18.16 10.93 9.61
CA ALA A 216 19.38 10.47 10.26
C ALA A 216 19.07 9.60 11.50
N PRO A 217 19.80 8.48 11.71
CA PRO A 217 19.75 7.75 12.97
C PRO A 217 20.09 8.65 14.16
N LYS A 218 19.34 8.50 15.24
CA LYS A 218 19.57 9.23 16.50
C LYS A 218 19.37 8.29 17.66
N GLU A 219 20.40 8.15 18.50
CA GLU A 219 20.29 7.30 19.68
C GLU A 219 19.24 7.83 20.67
N GLY A 220 18.37 6.95 21.15
CA GLY A 220 17.27 7.24 22.06
C GLY A 220 17.05 6.15 23.11
N ASP A 221 16.24 6.43 24.13
CA ASP A 221 16.00 5.53 25.25
C ASP A 221 14.83 4.56 24.97
N VAL A 222 14.96 3.32 25.43
CA VAL A 222 13.83 2.38 25.51
C VAL A 222 13.36 2.29 26.95
N ILE A 223 12.12 2.72 27.20
CA ILE A 223 11.52 2.75 28.54
C ILE A 223 10.47 1.64 28.67
N GLU A 224 10.69 0.71 29.61
CA GLU A 224 9.69 -0.30 29.96
C GLU A 224 8.66 0.27 30.93
N ILE A 225 7.39 0.25 30.54
CA ILE A 225 6.27 0.62 31.41
C ILE A 225 5.71 -0.66 32.06
N PRO A 226 5.68 -0.75 33.40
CA PRO A 226 5.07 -1.89 34.09
C PRO A 226 3.58 -2.02 33.76
N ASP A 227 3.10 -3.24 33.55
CA ASP A 227 1.67 -3.55 33.34
C ASP A 227 0.77 -3.12 34.51
N THR A 228 1.33 -3.03 35.71
CA THR A 228 0.69 -2.53 36.94
C THR A 228 0.61 -0.99 37.02
N HIS A 229 1.15 -0.27 36.04
CA HIS A 229 1.14 1.19 36.06
C HIS A 229 -0.29 1.74 35.97
N HIS A 230 -0.62 2.68 36.84
CA HIS A 230 -1.99 3.23 37.00
C HIS A 230 -2.58 3.88 35.73
N ILE A 231 -1.74 4.22 34.76
CA ILE A 231 -2.17 4.74 33.45
C ILE A 231 -3.12 3.77 32.73
N PHE A 232 -2.94 2.46 32.93
CA PHE A 232 -3.76 1.43 32.29
C PHE A 232 -5.09 1.17 33.01
N ASN A 233 -5.29 1.75 34.21
CA ASN A 233 -6.55 1.62 34.95
C ASN A 233 -7.69 2.41 34.31
N LYS A 234 -7.37 3.37 33.44
CA LYS A 234 -8.36 4.19 32.72
C LYS A 234 -8.68 3.55 31.38
N ARG A 235 -9.72 2.70 31.34
CA ARG A 235 -10.37 2.28 30.09
C ARG A 235 -11.77 2.86 30.02
N PRO A 236 -11.94 4.03 29.37
CA PRO A 236 -13.25 4.59 29.10
C PRO A 236 -14.10 3.59 28.30
N GLU A 237 -15.39 3.51 28.62
CA GLU A 237 -16.34 2.72 27.80
C GLU A 237 -16.59 3.36 26.43
N ASP A 238 -16.46 4.69 26.35
CA ASP A 238 -16.59 5.44 25.11
C ASP A 238 -15.47 5.03 24.12
N PRO A 239 -15.80 4.51 22.92
CA PRO A 239 -14.81 4.05 21.96
C PRO A 239 -13.89 5.16 21.44
N LEU A 240 -14.38 6.40 21.30
CA LEU A 240 -13.57 7.52 20.81
C LEU A 240 -12.56 7.96 21.86
N ILE A 241 -12.95 7.95 23.14
CA ILE A 241 -12.03 8.24 24.24
C ILE A 241 -11.04 7.08 24.44
N SER A 242 -11.51 5.83 24.34
CA SER A 242 -10.69 4.63 24.45
C SER A 242 -9.65 4.50 23.32
N ALA A 243 -9.94 5.07 22.14
CA ALA A 243 -9.02 5.13 21.01
C ALA A 243 -7.91 6.19 21.14
N GLN A 244 -7.95 7.05 22.16
CA GLN A 244 -6.90 8.05 22.37
C GLN A 244 -5.60 7.38 22.83
N GLN A 245 -4.49 7.87 22.29
CA GLN A 245 -3.16 7.38 22.67
C GLN A 245 -2.83 7.77 24.11
N TYR A 246 -2.23 6.85 24.86
CA TYR A 246 -1.67 7.15 26.17
C TYR A 246 -0.48 8.11 26.04
N ALA A 247 -0.47 9.16 26.86
CA ALA A 247 0.67 10.05 27.02
C ALA A 247 1.65 9.47 28.05
N TYR A 248 2.68 8.76 27.57
CA TYR A 248 3.73 8.20 28.42
C TYR A 248 4.80 9.24 28.75
N LEU A 249 5.33 9.17 29.97
CA LEU A 249 6.49 9.96 30.42
C LEU A 249 7.65 9.02 30.76
N LYS A 250 8.89 9.52 30.64
CA LYS A 250 10.11 8.71 30.91
C LYS A 250 10.14 8.14 32.33
N ASP A 251 9.60 8.87 33.30
CA ASP A 251 9.57 8.50 34.72
C ASP A 251 8.46 7.48 35.07
N TYR A 252 7.60 7.11 34.12
CA TYR A 252 6.59 6.06 34.31
C TYR A 252 7.19 4.64 34.26
N GLY A 253 8.45 4.52 33.86
CA GLY A 253 9.12 3.25 33.64
C GLY A 253 10.62 3.27 33.90
N ILE A 254 11.27 2.17 33.53
CA ILE A 254 12.72 2.01 33.65
C ILE A 254 13.38 1.95 32.27
N ALA A 255 14.56 2.55 32.14
CA ALA A 255 15.35 2.43 30.92
C ALA A 255 15.94 1.01 30.82
N ILE A 256 15.62 0.29 29.74
CA ILE A 256 16.06 -1.10 29.53
C ILE A 256 16.95 -1.28 28.29
N GLY A 257 17.19 -0.20 27.52
CA GLY A 257 18.00 -0.26 26.32
C GLY A 257 18.04 1.06 25.55
N LYS A 258 18.64 0.99 24.36
CA LYS A 258 18.76 2.09 23.42
C LYS A 258 18.22 1.70 22.04
N HIS A 259 17.79 2.68 21.26
CA HIS A 259 17.36 2.51 19.87
C HIS A 259 17.98 3.59 18.97
N GLN A 260 17.87 3.45 17.65
CA GLN A 260 18.52 4.33 16.66
C GLN A 260 17.61 5.40 16.05
N GLY A 261 16.48 5.70 16.71
CA GLY A 261 15.51 6.70 16.27
C GLY A 261 14.08 6.24 16.53
N ALA A 262 13.27 7.07 17.19
CA ALA A 262 11.91 6.68 17.59
C ALA A 262 10.98 6.54 16.37
N HIS A 263 11.27 7.27 15.30
CA HIS A 263 10.54 7.21 14.03
C HIS A 263 10.69 5.89 13.26
N TYR A 264 11.60 4.99 13.66
CA TYR A 264 11.73 3.66 13.04
C TYR A 264 10.82 2.59 13.65
N PHE A 265 10.01 2.96 14.66
CA PHE A 265 9.17 2.03 15.39
C PHE A 265 7.69 2.34 15.20
N THR A 266 6.90 1.29 15.10
CA THR A 266 5.44 1.35 15.05
C THR A 266 4.84 0.76 16.32
N ILE A 267 3.74 1.34 16.80
CA ILE A 267 2.99 0.80 17.95
C ILE A 267 2.56 -0.65 17.64
N GLY A 268 2.76 -1.56 18.59
CA GLY A 268 2.55 -3.00 18.46
C GLY A 268 3.75 -3.76 17.88
N GLN A 269 4.83 -3.09 17.49
CA GLN A 269 6.02 -3.75 16.97
C GLN A 269 6.75 -4.55 18.04
N ARG A 270 7.05 -5.82 17.73
CA ARG A 270 7.84 -6.73 18.58
C ARG A 270 9.29 -6.87 18.13
N LYS A 271 9.52 -6.96 16.82
CA LYS A 271 10.84 -7.25 16.24
C LYS A 271 11.68 -5.97 16.15
N GLY A 272 13.00 -6.11 16.15
CA GLY A 272 13.93 -5.00 15.94
C GLY A 272 14.22 -4.13 17.16
N LEU A 273 13.75 -4.52 18.36
CA LEU A 273 14.02 -3.80 19.61
C LEU A 273 15.46 -3.98 20.12
N GLY A 274 16.15 -5.06 19.72
CA GLY A 274 17.53 -5.32 20.16
C GLY A 274 17.70 -5.61 21.65
N ILE A 275 16.60 -5.86 22.38
CA ILE A 275 16.60 -6.10 23.82
C ILE A 275 16.35 -7.59 24.09
N GLY A 276 17.26 -8.22 24.84
CA GLY A 276 17.17 -9.61 25.28
C GLY A 276 16.99 -9.73 26.79
N GLY A 277 16.74 -10.95 27.28
CA GLY A 277 16.68 -11.25 28.72
C GLY A 277 15.34 -10.98 29.41
N ALA A 278 14.32 -10.50 28.69
CA ALA A 278 12.97 -10.39 29.22
C ALA A 278 12.29 -11.77 29.31
N THR A 279 11.55 -12.00 30.40
CA THR A 279 10.77 -13.23 30.62
C THR A 279 9.59 -13.35 29.67
N LEU A 280 9.05 -12.21 29.22
CA LEU A 280 7.96 -12.11 28.26
C LEU A 280 8.40 -11.27 27.05
N PRO A 281 7.79 -11.49 25.87
CA PRO A 281 7.98 -10.64 24.71
C PRO A 281 7.70 -9.16 25.02
N LEU A 282 8.51 -8.29 24.43
CA LEU A 282 8.33 -6.83 24.50
C LEU A 282 7.67 -6.31 23.22
N PHE A 283 6.76 -5.37 23.39
CA PHE A 283 6.07 -4.68 22.32
C PHE A 283 6.16 -3.18 22.51
N VAL A 284 6.33 -2.44 21.42
CA VAL A 284 6.21 -0.97 21.43
C VAL A 284 4.77 -0.60 21.77
N ILE A 285 4.57 0.17 22.84
CA ILE A 285 3.25 0.69 23.25
C ILE A 285 3.11 2.19 22.99
N GLY A 286 4.23 2.88 22.73
CA GLY A 286 4.23 4.29 22.36
C GLY A 286 5.59 4.73 21.81
N THR A 287 5.57 5.83 21.07
CA THR A 287 6.75 6.50 20.53
C THR A 287 6.67 7.99 20.82
N ASP A 288 7.81 8.61 21.10
CA ASP A 288 7.96 10.05 21.26
C ASP A 288 9.21 10.49 20.49
N VAL A 289 9.00 11.15 19.35
CA VAL A 289 10.09 11.62 18.48
C VAL A 289 10.78 12.88 19.00
N ASP A 290 10.11 13.68 19.83
CA ASP A 290 10.66 14.93 20.37
C ASP A 290 11.71 14.60 21.43
N SER A 291 11.37 13.70 22.37
CA SER A 291 12.32 13.20 23.36
C SER A 291 13.22 12.06 22.85
N ASN A 292 12.95 11.59 21.62
CA ASN A 292 13.56 10.41 20.99
C ASN A 292 13.54 9.20 21.92
N THR A 293 12.34 8.75 22.27
CA THR A 293 12.08 7.68 23.22
C THR A 293 11.06 6.72 22.65
N ILE A 294 11.25 5.43 22.89
CA ILE A 294 10.19 4.43 22.68
C ILE A 294 9.78 3.83 24.01
N PHE A 295 8.48 3.61 24.17
CA PHE A 295 7.89 2.98 25.33
C PHE A 295 7.52 1.55 24.98
N VAL A 296 7.87 0.61 25.84
CA VAL A 296 7.58 -0.81 25.64
C VAL A 296 6.82 -1.40 26.82
N GLY A 297 6.00 -2.40 26.54
CA GLY A 297 5.29 -3.21 27.52
C GLY A 297 5.53 -4.69 27.26
N LYS A 298 5.41 -5.51 28.31
CA LYS A 298 5.42 -6.97 28.21
C LYS A 298 4.02 -7.47 27.81
N GLY A 299 3.97 -8.50 26.97
CA GLY A 299 2.71 -9.12 26.56
C GLY A 299 2.91 -10.55 26.05
N GLU A 300 1.82 -11.32 26.02
CA GLU A 300 1.74 -12.68 25.44
C GLU A 300 1.22 -12.64 24.00
#